data_AF-W7W191-F1
#
_entry.id   AF-W7W191-F1
#
_cell.length_a   1.000
_cell.length_b   1.000
_cell.length_c   1.000
_cell.angle_alpha   90.00
_cell.angle_beta   90.00
_cell.angle_gamma   90.00
#
_symmetry.space_group_name_H-M   'P 1'
#
loop_
_entity.id
_entity.type
_entity.pdbx_description
1 polymer ?
#
loop_
_entity_poly.entity_id
_entity_poly.type
_entity_poly.pdbx_seq_one_letter_code
_entity_poly.pdbx_strand_id
1 'polypeptide(L)'
;MATKTGIDQDALITMFSQASAKQGEALRQAVAETTLRALQGRELTLKNIRGVLKTVAEAASTGAAQHGGKPAEVEALLGSAIDGMDTALLQAVEANRRALQQFLDQGADLQKGGIKSALSDLEKLEDTFFSSVSKAAQTAGAPLQGPWAQVLDSMKLKGTDSGAQAAQTVEQLLSQTQTAMRDGRAMSLRAGKALMDSYAALVSGVLIGMSEGLQRGGKDAGAPSSRKR
;
A
#
# COMPACT_ATOMS: atom_id res chain seq x y z
N MET A 1 18.08 20.86 15.88
CA MET A 1 18.11 19.55 16.60
C MET A 1 17.10 18.60 15.95
N ALA A 2 17.43 17.34 15.66
CA ALA A 2 16.47 16.40 15.07
C ALA A 2 15.29 16.16 16.02
N THR A 3 14.08 16.51 15.59
CA THR A 3 12.86 16.39 16.40
C THR A 3 12.43 14.93 16.55
N LYS A 4 11.39 14.67 17.36
CA LYS A 4 10.78 13.34 17.51
C LYS A 4 10.32 12.73 16.17
N THR A 5 10.28 13.48 15.06
CA THR A 5 9.95 12.99 13.71
C THR A 5 11.18 12.66 12.84
N GLY A 6 12.40 12.96 13.29
CA GLY A 6 13.63 12.80 12.49
C GLY A 6 13.80 13.89 11.43
N ILE A 7 12.93 14.91 11.43
CA ILE A 7 13.00 16.07 10.55
C ILE A 7 13.91 17.12 11.18
N ASP A 8 14.82 17.66 10.37
CA ASP A 8 15.54 18.89 10.69
C ASP A 8 14.60 20.10 10.48
N GLN A 9 13.85 20.42 11.52
CA GLN A 9 12.85 21.47 11.48
C GLN A 9 13.48 22.85 11.25
N ASP A 10 14.67 23.09 11.80
CA ASP A 10 15.40 24.36 11.68
C ASP A 10 15.84 24.60 10.24
N ALA A 11 16.33 23.54 9.57
CA ALA A 11 16.68 23.60 8.15
C ALA A 11 15.47 23.90 7.27
N LEU A 12 14.33 23.23 7.50
CA LEU A 12 13.09 23.53 6.77
C LEU A 12 12.64 24.98 7.00
N ILE A 13 12.60 25.44 8.25
CA ILE A 13 12.23 26.84 8.57
C ILE A 13 13.11 27.82 7.79
N THR A 14 14.42 27.57 7.75
CA THR A 14 15.38 28.40 7.03
C THR A 14 15.12 28.40 5.52
N MET A 15 14.81 27.22 4.94
CA MET A 15 14.46 27.13 3.53
C MET A 15 13.20 27.93 3.22
N PHE A 16 12.15 27.82 4.03
CA PHE A 16 10.90 28.55 3.83
C PHE A 16 11.05 30.07 4.03
N SER A 17 11.88 30.51 4.97
CA SER A 17 12.09 31.94 5.20
C SER A 17 12.90 32.61 4.08
N GLN A 18 13.80 31.87 3.43
CA GLN A 18 14.66 32.37 2.36
C GLN A 18 14.14 32.10 0.95
N ALA A 19 13.22 31.13 0.78
CA ALA A 19 12.72 30.74 -0.53
C ALA A 19 11.96 31.88 -1.20
N SER A 20 12.32 32.17 -2.44
CA SER A 20 11.51 33.06 -3.28
C SER A 20 10.40 32.30 -4.00
N ALA A 21 9.38 33.01 -4.48
CA ALA A 21 8.33 32.42 -5.32
C ALA A 21 8.87 31.69 -6.57
N LYS A 22 10.05 32.08 -7.09
CA LYS A 22 10.71 31.41 -8.23
C LYS A 22 11.37 30.08 -7.85
N GLN A 23 11.53 29.80 -6.57
CA GLN A 23 12.14 28.60 -6.02
C GLN A 23 11.10 27.61 -5.48
N GLY A 24 9.81 27.82 -5.75
CA GLY A 24 8.72 26.96 -5.30
C GLY A 24 8.93 25.49 -5.64
N GLU A 25 9.45 25.18 -6.84
CA GLU A 25 9.74 23.80 -7.24
C GLU A 25 10.88 23.16 -6.44
N ALA A 26 11.97 23.91 -6.18
CA ALA A 26 13.07 23.41 -5.36
C ALA A 26 12.63 23.20 -3.90
N LEU A 27 11.79 24.09 -3.38
CA LEU A 27 11.19 23.96 -2.06
C LEU A 27 10.27 22.73 -1.98
N ARG A 28 9.41 22.54 -2.98
CA ARG A 28 8.52 21.37 -3.12
C ARG A 28 9.32 20.07 -3.09
N GLN A 29 10.39 19.99 -3.88
CA GLN A 29 11.27 18.82 -3.93
C GLN A 29 11.95 18.55 -2.58
N ALA A 30 12.49 19.58 -1.93
CA ALA A 30 13.14 19.45 -0.63
C ALA A 30 12.15 19.00 0.46
N VAL A 31 10.93 19.52 0.44
CA VAL A 31 9.85 19.09 1.33
C VAL A 31 9.48 17.62 1.06
N ALA A 32 9.36 17.23 -0.22
CA ALA A 32 9.07 15.86 -0.61
C ALA A 32 10.15 14.89 -0.10
N GLU A 33 11.41 15.17 -0.35
CA GLU A 33 12.52 14.33 0.11
C GLU A 33 12.59 14.24 1.64
N THR A 34 12.43 15.37 2.33
CA THR A 34 12.49 15.40 3.79
C THR A 34 11.33 14.61 4.40
N THR A 35 10.13 14.78 3.86
CA THR A 35 8.93 14.04 4.29
C THR A 35 9.11 12.55 4.02
N LEU A 36 9.58 12.16 2.84
CA LEU A 36 9.79 10.77 2.47
C LEU A 36 10.84 10.11 3.39
N ARG A 37 11.98 10.74 3.63
CA ARG A 37 13.02 10.20 4.52
C ARG A 37 12.49 10.02 5.94
N ALA A 38 11.71 10.98 6.43
CA ALA A 38 11.08 10.90 7.75
C ALA A 38 10.03 9.77 7.85
N LEU A 39 9.31 9.49 6.76
CA LEU A 39 8.38 8.37 6.65
C LEU A 39 9.11 7.02 6.58
N GLN A 40 10.21 6.94 5.82
CA GLN A 40 11.01 5.72 5.65
C GLN A 40 11.73 5.28 6.92
N GLY A 41 12.14 6.23 7.78
CA GLY A 41 12.80 5.91 9.05
C GLY A 41 11.89 5.28 10.12
N ARG A 42 10.62 4.97 9.78
CA ARG A 42 9.58 4.55 10.71
C ARG A 42 8.66 3.52 10.08
N GLU A 43 7.89 2.84 10.92
CA GLU A 43 6.71 2.12 10.45
C GLU A 43 5.70 3.12 9.86
N LEU A 44 5.21 2.83 8.65
CA LEU A 44 4.20 3.61 7.92
C LEU A 44 2.80 3.48 8.55
N THR A 45 2.68 3.88 9.81
CA THR A 45 1.41 3.96 10.53
C THR A 45 0.80 5.34 10.38
N LEU A 46 -0.54 5.44 10.40
CA LEU A 46 -1.25 6.72 10.37
C LEU A 46 -0.79 7.70 11.47
N LYS A 47 -0.40 7.18 12.64
CA LYS A 47 0.13 7.99 13.74
C LYS A 47 1.46 8.65 13.38
N ASN A 48 2.37 7.88 12.77
CA ASN A 48 3.68 8.39 12.37
C ASN A 48 3.55 9.35 11.19
N ILE A 49 2.73 9.00 10.20
CA ILE A 49 2.40 9.86 9.05
C ILE A 49 1.86 11.21 9.53
N ARG A 50 0.84 11.20 10.38
CA ARG A 50 0.29 12.42 11.01
C ARG A 50 1.37 13.27 11.69
N GLY A 51 2.26 12.63 12.44
CA GLY A 51 3.34 13.31 13.14
C GLY A 51 4.30 14.02 12.18
N VAL A 52 4.75 13.31 11.14
CA VAL A 52 5.64 13.84 10.11
C VAL A 52 5.00 15.02 9.38
N LEU A 53 3.78 14.83 8.85
CA LEU A 53 3.07 15.87 8.09
C LEU A 53 2.80 17.11 8.94
N LYS A 54 2.41 16.91 10.21
CA LYS A 54 2.24 18.02 11.16
C LYS A 54 3.54 18.80 11.35
N THR A 55 4.66 18.12 11.61
CA THR A 55 5.96 18.79 11.80
C THR A 55 6.40 19.58 10.56
N VAL A 56 6.22 19.02 9.36
CA VAL A 56 6.54 19.73 8.11
C VAL A 56 5.66 20.95 7.93
N ALA A 57 4.34 20.83 8.15
CA ALA A 57 3.41 21.96 8.03
C ALA A 57 3.66 23.06 9.08
N GLU A 58 4.08 22.69 10.30
CA GLU A 58 4.50 23.65 11.35
C GLU A 58 5.81 24.36 10.96
N ALA A 59 6.78 23.63 10.41
CA ALA A 59 8.03 24.19 9.90
C ALA A 59 7.77 25.17 8.75
N ALA A 60 6.92 24.77 7.79
CA ALA A 60 6.51 25.60 6.67
C ALA A 60 5.81 26.88 7.16
N SER A 61 4.86 26.77 8.10
CA SER A 61 4.19 27.93 8.70
C SER A 61 5.18 28.86 9.39
N THR A 62 6.13 28.31 10.16
CA THR A 62 7.11 29.11 10.89
C THR A 62 8.05 29.84 9.96
N GLY A 63 8.58 29.16 8.93
CA GLY A 63 9.44 29.79 7.93
C GLY A 63 8.69 30.81 7.07
N ALA A 64 7.46 30.51 6.68
CA ALA A 64 6.60 31.43 5.93
C ALA A 64 6.28 32.70 6.72
N ALA A 65 6.06 32.61 8.04
CA ALA A 65 5.90 33.78 8.91
C ALA A 65 7.17 34.65 8.94
N GLN A 66 8.35 34.03 8.84
CA GLN A 66 9.65 34.73 8.85
C GLN A 66 10.05 35.30 7.48
N HIS A 67 9.41 34.85 6.39
CA HIS A 67 9.73 35.26 5.04
C HIS A 67 9.51 36.77 4.80
N GLY A 68 8.47 37.36 5.41
CA GLY A 68 8.15 38.79 5.28
C GLY A 68 7.67 39.22 3.88
N GLY A 69 7.45 38.27 2.96
CA GLY A 69 6.96 38.51 1.61
C GLY A 69 5.46 38.83 1.54
N LYS A 70 4.95 39.05 0.32
CA LYS A 70 3.52 39.35 0.10
C LYS A 70 2.65 38.12 0.43
N PRO A 71 1.36 38.31 0.79
CA PRO A 71 0.45 37.20 1.06
C PRO A 71 0.39 36.14 -0.05
N ALA A 72 0.44 36.55 -1.33
CA ALA A 72 0.44 35.64 -2.48
C ALA A 72 1.75 34.82 -2.60
N GLU A 73 2.89 35.38 -2.19
CA GLU A 73 4.17 34.66 -2.18
C GLU A 73 4.16 33.62 -1.06
N VAL A 74 3.67 34.01 0.12
CA VAL A 74 3.46 33.11 1.26
C VAL A 74 2.49 31.98 0.90
N GLU A 75 1.38 32.28 0.24
CA GLU A 75 0.42 31.29 -0.25
C GLU A 75 1.09 30.27 -1.19
N ALA A 76 1.88 30.73 -2.17
CA ALA A 76 2.61 29.86 -3.09
C ALA A 76 3.66 28.97 -2.39
N LEU A 77 4.35 29.50 -1.37
CA LEU A 77 5.30 28.73 -0.56
C LEU A 77 4.58 27.63 0.23
N LEU A 78 3.47 27.97 0.88
CA LEU A 78 2.65 27.00 1.63
C LEU A 78 2.03 25.94 0.69
N GLY A 79 1.58 26.33 -0.50
CA GLY A 79 1.13 25.40 -1.54
C GLY A 79 2.23 24.43 -1.96
N SER A 80 3.46 24.93 -2.18
CA SER A 80 4.62 24.09 -2.51
C SER A 80 4.95 23.10 -1.39
N ALA A 81 4.71 23.47 -0.13
CA ALA A 81 4.84 22.55 1.00
C ALA A 81 3.84 21.38 0.92
N ILE A 82 2.57 21.68 0.63
CA ILE A 82 1.53 20.67 0.47
C ILE A 82 1.86 19.74 -0.70
N ASP A 83 2.19 20.29 -1.87
CA ASP A 83 2.51 19.49 -3.04
C ASP A 83 3.74 18.58 -2.79
N GLY A 84 4.71 19.06 -2.02
CA GLY A 84 5.87 18.27 -1.60
C GLY A 84 5.48 17.12 -0.67
N MET A 85 4.66 17.40 0.35
CA MET A 85 4.14 16.38 1.25
C MET A 85 3.29 15.33 0.51
N ASP A 86 2.44 15.75 -0.42
CA ASP A 86 1.62 14.86 -1.26
C ASP A 86 2.50 13.96 -2.14
N THR A 87 3.53 14.53 -2.77
CA THR A 87 4.50 13.76 -3.57
C THR A 87 5.18 12.66 -2.74
N ALA A 88 5.55 12.96 -1.49
CA ALA A 88 6.16 11.98 -0.60
C ALA A 88 5.17 10.86 -0.20
N LEU A 89 3.92 11.24 0.09
CA LEU A 89 2.86 10.27 0.39
C LEU A 89 2.53 9.38 -0.80
N LEU A 90 2.49 9.94 -2.01
CA LEU A 90 2.27 9.19 -3.25
C LEU A 90 3.32 8.09 -3.40
N GLN A 91 4.60 8.42 -3.21
CA GLN A 91 5.69 7.45 -3.26
C GLN A 91 5.57 6.38 -2.15
N ALA A 92 5.15 6.78 -0.95
CA ALA A 92 4.92 5.83 0.15
C ALA A 92 3.75 4.87 -0.15
N VAL A 93 2.66 5.37 -0.74
CA VAL A 93 1.52 4.57 -1.18
C VAL A 93 1.93 3.59 -2.28
N GLU A 94 2.70 4.04 -3.27
CA GLU A 94 3.21 3.16 -4.33
C GLU A 94 4.11 2.05 -3.78
N ALA A 95 5.00 2.38 -2.84
CA ALA A 95 5.86 1.39 -2.19
C ALA A 95 5.03 0.36 -1.40
N ASN A 96 4.03 0.83 -0.63
CA ASN A 96 3.14 -0.04 0.12
C ASN A 96 2.32 -0.96 -0.80
N ARG A 97 1.80 -0.43 -1.93
CA ARG A 97 1.13 -1.23 -2.96
C ARG A 97 2.01 -2.36 -3.47
N ARG A 98 3.26 -2.05 -3.84
CA ARG A 98 4.21 -3.05 -4.36
C ARG A 98 4.50 -4.13 -3.31
N ALA A 99 4.68 -3.74 -2.04
CA ALA A 99 4.89 -4.70 -0.96
C ALA A 99 3.66 -5.62 -0.76
N LEU A 100 2.45 -5.07 -0.76
CA LEU A 100 1.20 -5.85 -0.67
C LEU A 100 1.04 -6.82 -1.85
N GLN A 101 1.39 -6.40 -3.07
CA GLN A 101 1.40 -7.27 -4.25
C GLN A 101 2.38 -8.44 -4.09
N GLN A 102 3.61 -8.16 -3.65
CA GLN A 102 4.61 -9.22 -3.42
C GLN A 102 4.14 -10.25 -2.39
N PHE A 103 3.46 -9.82 -1.33
CA PHE A 103 2.91 -10.76 -0.35
C PHE A 103 1.80 -11.64 -0.91
N LEU A 104 0.94 -11.10 -1.76
CA LEU A 104 -0.10 -11.88 -2.46
C LEU A 104 0.54 -12.90 -3.41
N ASP A 105 1.55 -12.48 -4.19
CA ASP A 105 2.24 -13.34 -5.17
C ASP A 105 2.98 -14.50 -4.50
N GLN A 106 3.55 -14.27 -3.30
CA GLN A 106 4.29 -15.29 -2.56
C GLN A 106 3.37 -16.29 -1.84
N GLY A 107 2.05 -16.06 -1.83
CA GLY A 107 1.09 -16.92 -1.13
C GLY A 107 1.38 -17.06 0.38
N ALA A 108 2.17 -16.14 0.93
CA ALA A 108 2.46 -16.10 2.37
C ALA A 108 1.12 -16.03 3.10
N ASP A 109 1.00 -16.74 4.23
CA ASP A 109 -0.20 -16.71 5.06
C ASP A 109 -0.40 -15.29 5.59
N LEU A 110 -1.06 -14.50 4.77
CA LEU A 110 -1.45 -13.14 5.04
C LEU A 110 -2.50 -13.27 6.13
N GLN A 111 -2.08 -13.08 7.38
CA GLN A 111 -3.03 -12.90 8.47
C GLN A 111 -4.05 -11.87 7.98
N LYS A 112 -5.30 -12.31 7.74
CA LYS A 112 -6.34 -11.52 7.07
C LYS A 112 -6.51 -10.11 7.68
N GLY A 113 -6.10 -9.93 8.94
CA GLY A 113 -6.04 -8.64 9.62
C GLY A 113 -5.02 -7.64 9.05
N GLY A 114 -3.84 -8.07 8.62
CA GLY A 114 -2.75 -7.19 8.16
C GLY A 114 -3.10 -6.45 6.85
N ILE A 115 -3.54 -7.17 5.83
CA ILE A 115 -3.98 -6.55 4.56
C ILE A 115 -5.18 -5.64 4.79
N LYS A 116 -6.17 -6.10 5.57
CA LYS A 116 -7.36 -5.29 5.86
C LYS A 116 -7.00 -3.99 6.59
N SER A 117 -6.06 -4.05 7.53
CA SER A 117 -5.55 -2.86 8.21
C SER A 117 -4.85 -1.94 7.23
N ALA A 118 -3.96 -2.47 6.38
CA ALA A 118 -3.23 -1.66 5.39
C ALA A 118 -4.19 -0.98 4.39
N LEU A 119 -5.23 -1.67 3.93
CA LEU A 119 -6.27 -1.08 3.08
C LEU A 119 -7.05 0.01 3.82
N SER A 120 -7.43 -0.23 5.08
CA SER A 120 -8.11 0.79 5.89
C SER A 120 -7.23 2.00 6.18
N ASP A 121 -5.92 1.80 6.31
CA ASP A 121 -4.96 2.89 6.49
C ASP A 121 -4.79 3.69 5.20
N LEU A 122 -4.82 3.04 4.02
CA LEU A 122 -4.83 3.72 2.72
C LEU A 122 -6.10 4.58 2.54
N GLU A 123 -7.28 4.06 2.91
CA GLU A 123 -8.54 4.82 2.87
C GLU A 123 -8.48 6.07 3.76
N LYS A 124 -7.81 6.00 4.91
CA LYS A 124 -7.70 7.10 5.88
C LYS A 124 -6.50 8.02 5.63
N LEU A 125 -5.71 7.76 4.59
CA LEU A 125 -4.46 8.46 4.35
C LEU A 125 -4.72 9.93 4.01
N GLU A 126 -5.62 10.19 3.07
CA GLU A 126 -5.97 11.56 2.64
C GLU A 126 -6.60 12.36 3.80
N ASP A 127 -7.53 11.76 4.54
CA ASP A 127 -8.10 12.37 5.75
C ASP A 127 -7.02 12.69 6.79
N THR A 128 -6.05 11.79 6.97
CA THR A 128 -4.93 12.00 7.89
C THR A 128 -4.06 13.15 7.40
N PHE A 129 -3.81 13.25 6.10
CA PHE A 129 -3.05 14.35 5.53
C PHE A 129 -3.78 15.68 5.70
N PHE A 130 -5.04 15.76 5.26
CA PHE A 130 -5.86 16.95 5.36
C PHE A 130 -6.00 17.43 6.82
N SER A 131 -6.31 16.52 7.74
CA SER A 131 -6.46 16.86 9.16
C SER A 131 -5.16 17.28 9.82
N SER A 132 -4.01 16.76 9.38
CA SER A 132 -2.69 17.16 9.91
C SER A 132 -2.33 18.58 9.49
N VAL A 133 -2.49 18.88 8.20
CA VAL A 133 -2.19 20.20 7.63
C VAL A 133 -3.17 21.24 8.16
N SER A 134 -4.47 20.94 8.19
CA SER A 134 -5.50 21.85 8.72
C SER A 134 -5.24 22.21 10.19
N LYS A 135 -4.83 21.24 11.02
CA LYS A 135 -4.46 21.52 12.42
C LYS A 135 -3.22 22.40 12.52
N ALA A 136 -2.19 22.15 11.72
CA ALA A 136 -0.99 22.99 11.71
C ALA A 136 -1.31 24.42 11.25
N ALA A 137 -2.17 24.56 10.23
CA ALA A 137 -2.66 25.84 9.73
C ALA A 137 -3.46 26.62 10.78
N GLN A 138 -4.33 25.95 11.56
CA GLN A 138 -5.08 26.57 12.65
C GLN A 138 -4.19 27.09 13.78
N THR A 139 -3.05 26.41 14.02
CA THR A 139 -2.06 26.86 14.99
C THR A 139 -1.11 27.93 14.44
N ALA A 140 -1.17 28.23 13.14
CA ALA A 140 -0.37 29.28 12.55
C ALA A 140 -0.87 30.67 13.01
N GLY A 141 0.05 31.62 13.14
CA GLY A 141 -0.28 32.98 13.57
C GLY A 141 -1.27 33.68 12.63
N ALA A 142 -1.97 34.70 13.15
CA ALA A 142 -3.00 35.45 12.42
C ALA A 142 -2.61 35.89 10.99
N PRO A 143 -1.37 36.35 10.70
CA PRO A 143 -0.98 36.75 9.34
C PRO A 143 -1.03 35.62 8.30
N LEU A 144 -0.97 34.36 8.73
CA LEU A 144 -0.97 33.20 7.84
C LEU A 144 -2.36 32.61 7.61
N GLN A 145 -3.39 33.05 8.34
CA GLN A 145 -4.74 32.49 8.23
C GLN A 145 -5.32 32.63 6.82
N GLY A 146 -5.14 33.78 6.18
CA GLY A 146 -5.61 34.03 4.81
C GLY A 146 -4.93 33.11 3.78
N PRO A 147 -3.59 33.14 3.67
CA PRO A 147 -2.85 32.23 2.79
C PRO A 147 -3.16 30.75 3.05
N TRP A 148 -3.25 30.32 4.31
CA TRP A 148 -3.62 28.93 4.64
C TRP A 148 -5.04 28.58 4.21
N ALA A 149 -6.00 29.50 4.34
CA ALA A 149 -7.38 29.26 3.90
C ALA A 149 -7.42 28.99 2.39
N GLN A 150 -6.74 29.81 1.59
CA GLN A 150 -6.67 29.63 0.13
C GLN A 150 -6.02 28.30 -0.27
N VAL A 151 -4.91 27.95 0.39
CA VAL A 151 -4.20 26.70 0.15
C VAL A 151 -5.06 25.49 0.54
N LEU A 152 -5.73 25.52 1.69
CA LEU A 152 -6.61 24.44 2.15
C LEU A 152 -7.86 24.29 1.28
N ASP A 153 -8.43 25.39 0.80
CA ASP A 153 -9.58 25.36 -0.11
C ASP A 153 -9.17 24.81 -1.48
N SER A 154 -8.00 25.21 -1.99
CA SER A 154 -7.42 24.63 -3.22
C SER A 154 -7.17 23.13 -3.06
N MET A 155 -6.61 22.71 -1.92
CA MET A 155 -6.39 21.28 -1.61
C MET A 155 -7.70 20.49 -1.55
N LYS A 156 -8.75 21.04 -0.91
CA LYS A 156 -10.08 20.38 -0.87
C LYS A 156 -10.71 20.24 -2.25
N LEU A 157 -10.56 21.25 -3.10
CA LEU A 157 -11.15 21.26 -4.44
C LEU A 157 -10.40 20.36 -5.41
N LYS A 158 -9.06 20.36 -5.34
CA LYS A 158 -8.20 19.57 -6.22
C LYS A 158 -8.12 18.10 -5.80
N GLY A 159 -8.25 17.82 -4.50
CA GLY A 159 -7.86 16.53 -3.93
C GLY A 159 -6.34 16.36 -3.91
N THR A 160 -5.89 15.16 -3.58
CA THR A 160 -4.45 14.82 -3.52
C THR A 160 -4.11 13.68 -4.48
N ASP A 161 -2.93 13.73 -5.10
CA ASP A 161 -2.48 12.67 -6.01
C ASP A 161 -2.26 11.37 -5.23
N SER A 162 -1.74 11.48 -3.99
CA SER A 162 -1.60 10.32 -3.10
C SER A 162 -2.93 9.71 -2.69
N GLY A 163 -3.97 10.53 -2.48
CA GLY A 163 -5.34 10.08 -2.19
C GLY A 163 -5.95 9.33 -3.38
N ALA A 164 -5.83 9.88 -4.60
CA ALA A 164 -6.28 9.21 -5.82
C ALA A 164 -5.57 7.86 -6.04
N GLN A 165 -4.25 7.83 -5.86
CA GLN A 165 -3.46 6.60 -5.98
C GLN A 165 -3.80 5.58 -4.89
N ALA A 166 -4.07 6.03 -3.66
CA ALA A 166 -4.48 5.16 -2.56
C ALA A 166 -5.84 4.50 -2.85
N ALA A 167 -6.82 5.28 -3.31
CA ALA A 167 -8.13 4.76 -3.71
C ALA A 167 -8.02 3.72 -4.83
N GLN A 168 -7.27 4.05 -5.90
CA GLN A 168 -7.03 3.11 -7.00
C GLN A 168 -6.33 1.83 -6.52
N THR A 169 -5.39 1.96 -5.60
CA THR A 169 -4.69 0.81 -5.01
C THR A 169 -5.65 -0.11 -4.27
N VAL A 170 -6.55 0.45 -3.45
CA VAL A 170 -7.56 -0.31 -2.71
C VAL A 170 -8.48 -1.06 -3.67
N GLU A 171 -8.98 -0.40 -4.70
CA GLU A 171 -9.84 -1.02 -5.72
C GLU A 171 -9.13 -2.16 -6.47
N GLN A 172 -7.90 -1.93 -6.91
CA GLN A 172 -7.10 -2.93 -7.63
C GLN A 172 -6.84 -4.16 -6.75
N LEU A 173 -6.45 -3.98 -5.50
CA LEU A 173 -6.14 -5.10 -4.61
C LEU A 173 -7.39 -5.90 -4.23
N LEU A 174 -8.52 -5.22 -4.01
CA LEU A 174 -9.80 -5.86 -3.71
C LEU A 174 -10.28 -6.70 -4.90
N SER A 175 -10.19 -6.17 -6.12
CA SER A 175 -10.57 -6.91 -7.33
C SER A 175 -9.68 -8.13 -7.55
N GLN A 176 -8.35 -8.01 -7.39
CA GLN A 176 -7.40 -9.12 -7.49
C GLN A 176 -7.69 -10.20 -6.46
N THR A 177 -7.96 -9.83 -5.21
CA THR A 177 -8.29 -10.76 -4.13
C THR A 177 -9.60 -11.52 -4.41
N GLN A 178 -10.62 -10.83 -4.93
CA GLN A 178 -11.89 -11.48 -5.32
C GLN A 178 -11.69 -12.48 -6.46
N THR A 179 -10.88 -12.12 -7.47
CA THR A 179 -10.55 -13.01 -8.60
C THR A 179 -9.78 -14.24 -8.12
N ALA A 180 -8.72 -14.06 -7.32
CA ALA A 180 -7.95 -15.16 -6.75
C ALA A 180 -8.81 -16.11 -5.90
N MET A 181 -9.77 -15.60 -5.11
CA MET A 181 -10.72 -16.43 -4.38
C MET A 181 -11.66 -17.24 -5.29
N ARG A 182 -12.14 -16.63 -6.37
CA ARG A 182 -12.99 -17.33 -7.36
C ARG A 182 -12.21 -18.41 -8.09
N ASP A 183 -10.99 -18.11 -8.52
CA ASP A 183 -10.11 -19.05 -9.22
C ASP A 183 -9.69 -20.21 -8.31
N GLY A 184 -9.38 -19.92 -7.04
CA GLY A 184 -9.12 -20.94 -6.03
C GLY A 184 -10.30 -21.89 -5.82
N ARG A 185 -11.53 -21.36 -5.74
CA ARG A 185 -12.76 -22.19 -5.67
C ARG A 185 -12.96 -23.01 -6.92
N ALA A 186 -12.75 -22.43 -8.10
CA ALA A 186 -12.89 -23.17 -9.36
C ALA A 186 -11.83 -24.28 -9.47
N MET A 187 -10.59 -24.01 -9.07
CA MET A 187 -9.51 -24.99 -9.03
C MET A 187 -9.79 -26.09 -7.99
N SER A 188 -10.31 -25.75 -6.81
CA SER A 188 -10.67 -26.75 -5.79
C SER A 188 -11.83 -27.64 -6.23
N LEU A 189 -12.82 -27.08 -6.91
CA LEU A 189 -13.93 -27.87 -7.49
C LEU A 189 -13.42 -28.80 -8.60
N ARG A 190 -12.53 -28.32 -9.48
CA ARG A 190 -11.91 -29.14 -10.52
C ARG A 190 -11.03 -30.24 -9.93
N ALA A 191 -10.23 -29.93 -8.92
CA ALA A 191 -9.39 -30.91 -8.22
C ALA A 191 -10.25 -31.96 -7.48
N GLY A 192 -11.30 -31.52 -6.80
CA GLY A 192 -12.27 -32.42 -6.17
C GLY A 192 -12.95 -33.35 -7.18
N LYS A 193 -13.36 -32.81 -8.34
CA LYS A 193 -13.91 -33.62 -9.45
C LYS A 193 -12.89 -34.62 -9.98
N ALA A 194 -11.65 -34.19 -10.25
CA ALA A 194 -10.60 -35.06 -10.74
C ALA A 194 -10.26 -36.18 -9.74
N LEU A 195 -10.26 -35.88 -8.43
CA LEU A 195 -10.09 -36.88 -7.38
C LEU A 195 -11.24 -37.89 -7.40
N MET A 196 -12.50 -37.45 -7.45
CA MET A 196 -13.65 -38.35 -7.55
C MET A 196 -13.59 -39.24 -8.81
N ASP A 197 -13.25 -38.65 -9.95
CA ASP A 197 -13.12 -39.38 -11.23
C ASP A 197 -11.95 -40.40 -11.15
N SER A 198 -10.84 -40.06 -10.46
CA SER A 198 -9.70 -40.97 -10.26
C SER A 198 -10.00 -42.13 -9.29
N TYR A 199 -10.82 -41.91 -8.26
CA TYR A 199 -11.29 -42.96 -7.36
C TYR A 199 -12.20 -43.94 -8.09
N ALA A 200 -13.10 -43.47 -8.94
CA ALA A 200 -13.94 -44.32 -9.77
C ALA A 200 -13.09 -45.19 -10.72
N ALA A 201 -12.10 -44.59 -11.40
CA ALA A 201 -11.21 -45.31 -12.31
C ALA A 201 -10.34 -46.37 -11.60
N LEU A 202 -9.81 -46.08 -10.40
CA LEU A 202 -9.04 -47.04 -9.61
C LEU A 202 -9.89 -48.22 -9.13
N VAL A 203 -11.13 -47.96 -8.70
CA VAL A 203 -12.05 -49.02 -8.25
C VAL A 203 -12.47 -49.92 -9.42
N SER A 204 -12.70 -49.37 -10.60
CA SER A 204 -12.99 -50.16 -11.80
C SER A 204 -11.76 -50.92 -12.33
N GLY A 205 -10.57 -50.30 -12.28
CA GLY A 205 -9.31 -50.93 -12.71
C GLY A 205 -8.89 -52.11 -11.83
N VAL A 206 -9.11 -52.04 -10.51
CA VAL A 206 -8.81 -53.14 -9.58
C VAL A 206 -9.72 -54.35 -9.81
N LEU A 207 -11.00 -54.16 -10.12
CA LEU A 207 -11.93 -55.26 -10.39
C LEU A 207 -11.61 -55.97 -11.71
N ILE A 208 -11.25 -55.21 -12.75
CA ILE A 208 -10.83 -55.78 -14.04
C ILE A 208 -9.49 -56.52 -13.88
N GLY A 209 -8.52 -55.93 -13.17
CA GLY A 209 -7.24 -56.58 -12.88
C GLY A 209 -7.35 -57.87 -12.07
N MET A 210 -8.25 -57.93 -11.09
CA MET A 210 -8.54 -59.18 -10.35
C MET A 210 -9.21 -60.23 -11.23
N SER A 211 -10.09 -59.82 -12.15
CA SER A 211 -10.75 -60.77 -13.07
C SER A 211 -9.78 -61.38 -14.07
N GLU A 212 -8.82 -60.61 -14.60
CA GLU A 212 -7.77 -61.14 -15.48
C GLU A 212 -6.73 -61.99 -14.73
N GLY A 213 -6.41 -61.64 -13.48
CA GLY A 213 -5.53 -62.44 -12.63
C GLY A 213 -6.07 -63.84 -12.34
N LEU A 214 -7.38 -63.95 -12.11
CA LEU A 214 -8.06 -65.24 -11.94
C LEU A 214 -8.15 -66.03 -13.27
N GLN A 215 -8.29 -65.33 -14.41
CA GLN A 215 -8.38 -65.97 -15.73
C GLN A 215 -7.03 -66.40 -16.32
N ARG A 216 -5.93 -65.71 -15.94
CA ARG A 216 -4.54 -66.16 -16.20
C ARG A 216 -4.10 -67.25 -15.23
N GLY A 217 -4.48 -67.18 -13.95
CA GLY A 217 -4.24 -68.26 -12.98
C GLY A 217 -4.96 -69.58 -13.32
N GLY A 218 -6.01 -69.54 -14.14
CA GLY A 218 -6.67 -70.73 -14.69
C GLY A 218 -6.00 -71.36 -15.91
N LYS A 219 -4.99 -70.73 -16.52
CA LYS A 219 -4.29 -71.26 -17.71
C LYS A 219 -2.99 -72.02 -17.40
N ASP A 220 -2.45 -71.93 -16.18
CA ASP A 220 -1.24 -72.67 -15.77
C ASP A 220 -1.52 -73.93 -14.92
N ALA A 221 -2.79 -74.26 -14.65
CA ALA A 221 -3.16 -75.49 -13.95
C ALA A 221 -3.52 -76.61 -14.93
N GLY A 222 -2.56 -77.07 -15.74
CA GLY A 222 -2.84 -78.04 -16.80
C GLY A 222 -1.64 -78.79 -17.38
N ALA A 223 -0.80 -79.42 -16.54
CA ALA A 223 0.03 -80.54 -17.00
C ALA A 223 0.50 -81.45 -15.84
N PRO A 224 -0.01 -82.70 -15.74
CA PRO A 224 0.66 -83.77 -15.02
C PRO A 224 1.37 -84.71 -16.02
N SER A 225 2.67 -84.94 -15.83
CA SER A 225 3.44 -86.01 -16.49
C SER A 225 4.51 -86.46 -15.50
N SER A 226 4.18 -87.41 -14.63
CA SER A 226 4.43 -88.85 -14.77
C SER A 226 5.85 -89.30 -14.36
N ARG A 227 5.88 -89.90 -13.17
CA ARG A 227 6.79 -90.90 -12.60
C ARG A 227 7.42 -91.87 -13.63
N LYS A 228 8.76 -92.04 -13.63
CA LYS A 228 9.48 -93.31 -13.33
C LYS A 228 10.98 -93.31 -13.73
N ARG A 229 11.74 -93.94 -12.83
CA ARG A 229 13.08 -94.54 -12.92
C ARG A 229 14.31 -93.63 -12.85
#